data_AF-A0A2I0JBC9-F1
#
_entry.id   AF-A0A2I0JBC9-F1
#
_cell.length_a   1.000
_cell.length_b   1.000
_cell.length_c   1.000
_cell.angle_alpha   90.00
_cell.angle_beta   90.00
_cell.angle_gamma   90.00
#
_symmetry.space_group_name_H-M   'P 1'
#
loop_
_entity.id
_entity.type
_entity.pdbx_description
1 polymer ?
#
loop_
_entity_poly.entity_id
_entity_poly.type
_entity_poly.pdbx_seq_one_letter_code
_entity_poly.pdbx_strand_id
1 'polypeptide(L)'
;MPLPTETASPFDIIVRALQWSVYCLVGLLSCGILFVQLQGLLSDYNPLKIFDVREEEPQVPCYFIFGDSLADNGNNNYRLTLAKSNYPPYGVDFPEGPTGRFTNDRLIVDIIGLFYRN
;
A
#
# COMPACT_ATOMS: atom_id res chain seq x y z
N MET A 1 -68.98 7.72 -5.46
CA MET A 1 -68.84 7.79 -6.94
C MET A 1 -67.61 6.98 -7.31
N PRO A 2 -67.75 5.79 -7.95
CA PRO A 2 -66.58 5.04 -8.41
C PRO A 2 -65.99 5.72 -9.65
N LEU A 3 -64.67 5.84 -9.71
CA LEU A 3 -63.94 6.35 -10.88
C LEU A 3 -64.07 5.36 -12.06
N PRO A 4 -64.07 5.84 -13.32
CA PRO A 4 -64.23 4.97 -14.47
C PRO A 4 -63.03 4.04 -14.58
N THR A 5 -63.29 2.73 -14.56
CA THR A 5 -62.29 1.72 -14.92
C THR A 5 -62.14 1.77 -16.43
N GLU A 6 -61.14 2.52 -16.92
CA GLU A 6 -60.76 2.46 -18.34
C GLU A 6 -60.33 1.03 -18.67
N THR A 7 -61.15 0.34 -19.45
CA THR A 7 -60.78 -0.97 -20.00
C THR A 7 -59.77 -0.72 -21.12
N ALA A 8 -58.50 -1.02 -20.85
CA ALA A 8 -57.41 -0.89 -21.82
C ALA A 8 -57.73 -1.65 -23.12
N SER A 9 -57.38 -1.07 -24.27
CA SER A 9 -57.60 -1.73 -25.55
C SER A 9 -56.69 -2.95 -25.70
N PRO A 10 -57.04 -3.94 -26.53
CA PRO A 10 -56.16 -5.09 -26.81
C PRO A 10 -54.75 -4.69 -27.28
N PHE A 11 -54.62 -3.55 -27.98
CA PHE A 11 -53.33 -3.00 -28.39
C PHE A 11 -52.49 -2.51 -27.20
N ASP A 12 -53.11 -1.87 -26.20
CA ASP A 12 -52.42 -1.44 -24.98
C ASP A 12 -51.89 -2.63 -24.17
N ILE A 13 -52.64 -3.74 -24.16
CA ILE A 13 -52.23 -4.98 -23.51
C ILE A 13 -50.98 -5.55 -24.19
N ILE A 14 -50.95 -5.58 -25.52
CA ILE A 14 -49.80 -6.07 -26.29
C ILE A 14 -48.57 -5.19 -26.07
N VAL A 15 -48.71 -3.87 -26.13
CA VAL A 15 -47.60 -2.92 -25.89
C VAL A 15 -47.07 -3.04 -24.47
N ARG A 16 -47.94 -3.17 -23.47
CA ARG A 16 -47.53 -3.42 -22.08
C ARG A 16 -46.82 -4.77 -21.93
N ALA A 17 -47.33 -5.84 -22.54
CA ALA A 17 -46.70 -7.15 -22.50
C ALA A 17 -45.31 -7.15 -23.14
N LEU A 18 -45.15 -6.49 -24.30
CA LEU A 18 -43.85 -6.29 -24.94
C LEU A 18 -42.90 -5.49 -24.05
N GLN A 19 -43.38 -4.42 -23.42
CA GLN A 19 -42.59 -3.63 -22.49
C GLN A 19 -42.11 -4.45 -21.27
N TRP A 20 -42.97 -5.26 -20.66
CA TRP A 20 -42.60 -6.18 -19.57
C TRP A 20 -41.60 -7.24 -20.04
N SER A 21 -41.75 -7.76 -21.26
CA SER A 21 -40.80 -8.73 -21.83
C SER A 21 -39.39 -8.15 -22.02
N VAL A 22 -39.29 -6.88 -22.44
CA VAL A 22 -38.02 -6.18 -22.57
C VAL A 22 -37.38 -5.94 -21.20
N TYR A 23 -38.16 -5.54 -20.20
CA TYR A 23 -37.66 -5.38 -18.82
C TYR A 23 -37.15 -6.70 -18.23
N CYS A 24 -37.83 -7.82 -18.47
CA CYS A 24 -37.35 -9.14 -18.04
C CYS A 24 -36.01 -9.51 -18.69
N LEU A 25 -35.84 -9.26 -19.99
CA LEU A 25 -34.59 -9.55 -20.69
C LEU A 25 -33.42 -8.68 -20.20
N VAL A 26 -33.65 -7.38 -20.00
CA VAL A 26 -32.64 -6.45 -19.46
C VAL A 26 -32.27 -6.84 -18.03
N GLY A 27 -33.23 -7.26 -17.20
CA GLY A 27 -32.97 -7.73 -15.84
C GLY A 27 -32.16 -9.04 -15.78
N LEU A 28 -32.38 -9.96 -16.71
CA LEU A 28 -31.59 -11.20 -16.79
C LEU A 28 -30.14 -10.92 -17.23
N LEU A 29 -29.94 -10.01 -18.20
CA LEU A 29 -28.62 -9.61 -18.65
C LEU A 29 -27.82 -8.88 -17.56
N SER A 30 -28.45 -7.97 -16.82
CA SER A 30 -27.78 -7.24 -15.73
C SER A 30 -27.40 -8.16 -14.57
N CYS A 31 -28.25 -9.14 -14.24
CA CYS A 31 -27.96 -10.16 -13.23
C CYS A 31 -26.79 -11.06 -13.65
N GLY A 32 -26.72 -11.45 -14.93
CA GLY A 32 -25.60 -12.23 -15.47
C GLY A 32 -24.27 -11.48 -15.42
N ILE A 33 -24.26 -10.18 -15.73
CA ILE A 33 -23.06 -9.33 -15.65
C ILE A 33 -22.57 -9.21 -14.19
N LEU A 34 -23.48 -8.96 -13.25
CA LEU A 34 -23.17 -8.94 -11.82
C LEU A 34 -22.62 -10.28 -11.32
N PHE A 35 -23.16 -11.40 -11.80
CA PHE A 35 -22.68 -12.73 -11.43
C PHE A 35 -21.26 -13.00 -11.95
N VAL A 36 -20.96 -12.63 -13.20
CA VAL A 36 -19.61 -12.75 -13.78
C VAL A 36 -18.61 -11.85 -13.06
N GLN A 37 -18.98 -10.61 -12.71
CA GLN A 37 -18.12 -9.72 -11.94
C GLN A 37 -17.88 -10.21 -10.51
N LEU A 38 -18.90 -10.77 -9.87
CA LEU A 38 -18.75 -11.36 -8.53
C LEU A 38 -17.83 -12.60 -8.57
N GLN A 39 -17.96 -13.45 -9.59
CA GLN A 39 -17.06 -14.60 -9.79
C GLN A 39 -15.61 -14.15 -10.06
N GLY A 40 -15.40 -13.10 -10.86
CA GLY A 40 -14.08 -12.53 -11.10
C GLY A 40 -13.42 -12.02 -9.81
N LEU A 41 -14.16 -11.27 -9.00
CA LEU A 41 -13.67 -10.77 -7.71
C LEU A 41 -13.34 -11.90 -6.71
N LEU A 42 -14.10 -13.00 -6.73
CA LEU A 42 -13.83 -14.17 -5.89
C LEU A 42 -12.65 -15.01 -6.41
N SER A 43 -12.42 -15.06 -7.72
CA SER A 43 -11.27 -15.75 -8.32
C SER A 43 -9.94 -15.07 -7.99
N ASP A 44 -9.95 -13.75 -7.82
CA ASP A 44 -8.76 -12.97 -7.46
C ASP A 44 -8.51 -12.94 -5.93
N TYR A 45 -9.46 -13.43 -5.14
CA TYR A 45 -9.34 -13.48 -3.68
C TYR A 45 -8.46 -14.66 -3.26
N ASN A 46 -7.15 -14.42 -3.19
CA ASN A 46 -6.21 -15.32 -2.54
C ASN A 46 -5.84 -14.77 -1.15
N PRO A 47 -6.34 -15.36 -0.05
CA PRO A 47 -6.05 -14.90 1.31
C PRO A 47 -4.57 -15.03 1.70
N LEU A 48 -3.78 -15.82 0.96
CA LEU A 48 -2.35 -16.04 1.23
C LEU A 48 -1.45 -14.92 0.69
N LYS A 49 -1.95 -14.03 -0.18
CA LYS A 49 -1.18 -12.87 -0.69
C LYS A 49 -1.02 -11.72 0.31
N ILE A 50 -1.86 -11.68 1.34
CA ILE A 50 -1.86 -10.62 2.37
C ILE A 50 -0.69 -10.76 3.34
N PHE A 51 -0.17 -11.98 3.51
CA PHE A 51 0.91 -12.29 4.46
C PHE A 51 2.21 -12.72 3.77
N ASP A 52 2.31 -12.52 2.46
CA ASP A 52 3.55 -12.71 1.70
C ASP A 52 4.47 -11.51 1.99
N VAL A 53 5.21 -11.58 3.11
CA VAL A 53 6.40 -10.74 3.30
C VAL A 53 7.40 -11.24 2.27
N ARG A 54 7.34 -10.66 1.08
CA ARG A 54 8.35 -10.93 0.06
C ARG A 54 9.68 -10.45 0.62
N GLU A 55 10.69 -11.32 0.61
CA GLU A 55 12.08 -10.87 0.57
C GLU A 55 12.26 -10.17 -0.78
N GLU A 56 11.80 -8.92 -0.88
CA GLU A 56 11.99 -8.10 -2.08
C GLU A 56 13.43 -7.65 -2.10
N GLU A 57 14.22 -8.12 -3.07
CA GLU A 57 15.57 -7.62 -3.37
C GLU A 57 15.68 -6.11 -3.09
N PRO A 58 16.73 -5.66 -2.39
CA PRO A 58 16.84 -4.28 -1.95
C PRO A 58 16.67 -3.35 -3.16
N GLN A 59 15.71 -2.42 -3.08
CA GLN A 59 15.33 -1.56 -4.21
C GLN A 59 16.50 -0.77 -4.80
N VAL A 60 17.53 -0.52 -3.99
CA VAL A 60 18.77 0.11 -4.40
C VAL A 60 19.97 -0.70 -3.89
N PRO A 61 21.02 -0.92 -4.72
CA PRO A 61 22.18 -1.71 -4.32
C PRO A 61 23.08 -0.99 -3.31
N CYS A 62 23.06 0.34 -3.28
CA CYS A 62 23.77 1.17 -2.30
C CYS A 62 23.23 2.61 -2.29
N TYR A 63 23.57 3.37 -1.25
CA TYR A 63 23.32 4.81 -1.18
C TYR A 63 24.60 5.53 -0.72
N PHE A 64 24.84 6.70 -1.30
CA PHE A 64 25.98 7.55 -0.95
C PHE A 64 25.49 8.67 -0.03
N ILE A 65 26.10 8.76 1.15
CA ILE A 65 25.73 9.74 2.16
C ILE A 65 26.72 10.90 2.10
N PHE A 66 26.20 12.12 1.98
CA PHE A 66 26.95 13.36 2.13
C PHE A 66 26.33 14.18 3.26
N GLY A 67 27.15 14.85 4.05
CA GLY A 67 26.63 15.67 5.15
C GLY A 67 27.69 16.07 6.16
N ASP A 68 27.23 16.38 7.36
CA ASP A 68 28.01 16.78 8.52
C ASP A 68 27.96 15.72 9.63
N SER A 69 28.12 16.12 10.88
CA SER A 69 28.02 15.26 12.07
C SER A 69 26.75 14.40 12.13
N LEU A 70 25.62 14.85 11.55
CA LEU A 70 24.36 14.10 11.53
C LEU A 70 24.39 12.88 10.61
N ALA A 71 25.38 12.81 9.72
CA ALA A 71 25.61 11.74 8.77
C ALA A 71 26.95 11.03 9.00
N ASP A 72 27.81 11.54 9.89
CA ASP A 72 29.14 11.03 10.12
C ASP A 72 29.13 9.81 11.05
N ASN A 73 29.50 8.66 10.49
CA ASN A 73 29.60 7.39 11.19
C ASN A 73 30.99 7.12 11.81
N GLY A 74 31.89 8.10 11.81
CA GLY A 74 33.23 8.00 12.37
C GLY A 74 34.36 8.42 11.43
N ASN A 75 34.04 8.93 10.24
CA ASN A 75 35.01 9.44 9.27
C ASN A 75 35.91 10.51 9.89
N ASN A 76 35.35 11.40 10.72
CA ASN A 76 36.14 12.44 11.37
C ASN A 76 37.18 11.89 12.35
N ASN A 77 37.03 10.68 12.89
CA ASN A 77 38.02 10.08 13.79
C ASN A 77 39.36 9.80 13.09
N TYR A 78 39.38 9.74 11.76
CA TYR A 78 40.59 9.53 10.94
C TYR A 78 41.19 10.82 10.36
N ARG A 79 40.62 11.99 10.66
CA ARG A 79 41.10 13.31 10.16
C ARG A 79 41.80 14.13 11.25
N LEU A 80 42.66 15.08 10.89
CA LEU A 80 43.26 16.00 11.86
C LEU A 80 42.27 17.12 12.21
N THR A 81 41.32 16.83 13.10
CA THR A 81 40.24 17.74 13.52
C THR A 81 39.98 17.61 15.02
N LEU A 82 39.44 18.67 15.62
CA LEU A 82 38.93 18.66 16.99
C LEU A 82 37.54 18.02 17.09
N ALA A 83 36.80 17.96 15.99
CA ALA A 83 35.47 17.35 15.94
C ALA A 83 35.60 15.81 15.93
N LYS A 84 35.75 15.22 17.11
CA LYS A 84 35.86 13.77 17.31
C LYS A 84 34.65 13.28 18.09
N SER A 85 34.37 11.98 17.98
CA SER A 85 33.18 11.34 18.57
C SER A 85 33.51 9.93 19.09
N ASN A 86 34.80 9.64 19.29
CA ASN A 86 35.31 8.39 19.86
C ASN A 86 35.53 8.49 21.38
N TYR A 87 34.72 9.29 22.07
CA TYR A 87 34.82 9.52 23.51
C TYR A 87 33.43 9.77 24.13
N PRO A 88 33.24 9.53 25.45
CA PRO A 88 31.98 9.80 26.13
C PRO A 88 31.57 11.29 26.07
N PRO A 89 30.28 11.63 25.93
CA PRO A 89 29.12 10.75 26.13
C PRO A 89 28.69 9.95 24.89
N TYR A 90 29.36 10.11 23.74
CA TYR A 90 28.94 9.49 22.49
C TYR A 90 28.99 7.97 22.55
N GLY A 91 27.96 7.35 21.98
CA GLY A 91 27.76 5.91 21.95
C GLY A 91 27.60 5.22 23.31
N VAL A 92 27.16 5.93 24.35
CA VAL A 92 26.87 5.33 25.66
C VAL A 92 25.76 4.27 25.60
N ASP A 93 24.84 4.36 24.64
CA ASP A 93 23.77 3.38 24.46
C ASP A 93 24.20 2.19 23.57
N PHE A 94 25.38 2.24 22.95
CA PHE A 94 25.95 1.10 22.22
C PHE A 94 26.67 0.14 23.19
N PRO A 95 26.48 -1.19 23.05
CA PRO A 95 27.16 -2.19 23.90
C PRO A 95 28.69 -2.10 23.86
N GLU A 96 29.25 -1.64 22.73
CA GLU A 96 30.69 -1.57 22.48
C GLU A 96 31.28 -0.19 22.80
N GLY A 97 30.46 0.78 23.23
CA GLY A 97 30.88 2.15 23.54
C GLY A 97 30.90 3.08 22.32
N PRO A 98 31.73 4.16 22.35
CA PRO A 98 31.74 5.19 21.31
C PRO A 98 32.03 4.63 19.91
N THR A 99 31.05 4.72 19.01
CA THR A 99 31.17 4.19 17.64
C THR A 99 31.76 5.18 16.63
N GLY A 100 31.99 6.44 17.04
CA GLY A 100 32.35 7.51 16.13
C GLY A 100 31.16 8.26 15.51
N ARG A 101 29.94 7.91 15.89
CA ARG A 101 28.75 8.72 15.59
C ARG A 101 28.61 9.87 16.59
N PHE A 102 28.16 11.04 16.14
CA PHE A 102 27.87 12.19 17.01
C PHE A 102 26.52 12.05 17.75
N THR A 103 26.25 10.86 18.28
CA THR A 103 25.01 10.50 18.98
C THR A 103 25.29 9.31 19.92
N ASN A 104 24.34 8.98 20.77
CA ASN A 104 24.42 7.83 21.66
C ASN A 104 23.95 6.53 20.98
N ASP A 105 23.24 6.64 19.85
CA ASP A 105 22.65 5.50 19.12
C ASP A 105 22.81 5.68 17.59
N ARG A 106 21.99 5.02 16.79
CA ARG A 106 21.98 5.07 15.32
C ARG A 106 21.64 6.45 14.78
N LEU A 107 22.29 6.84 13.69
CA LEU A 107 21.93 8.02 12.91
C LEU A 107 20.73 7.70 12.01
N ILE A 108 20.07 8.75 11.50
CA ILE A 108 18.97 8.59 10.52
C ILE A 108 19.42 7.76 9.30
N VAL A 109 20.68 7.92 8.87
CA VAL A 109 21.27 7.21 7.73
C VAL A 109 21.51 5.73 8.01
N ASP A 110 21.70 5.34 9.27
CA ASP A 110 21.77 3.94 9.67
C ASP A 110 20.36 3.31 9.64
N ILE A 111 19.33 4.06 10.07
CA ILE A 111 17.93 3.61 10.06
C ILE A 111 17.43 3.40 8.63
N ILE A 112 17.73 4.36 7.74
CA ILE A 112 17.45 4.23 6.30
C ILE A 112 18.16 2.99 5.74
N GLY A 113 19.42 2.77 6.12
CA GLY A 113 20.16 1.57 5.73
C GLY A 113 19.52 0.28 6.17
N LEU A 114 18.99 0.23 7.40
CA LEU A 114 18.26 -0.93 7.91
C LEU A 114 16.95 -1.15 7.16
N PHE A 115 16.24 -0.08 6.79
CA PHE A 115 15.00 -0.19 6.02
C PHE A 115 15.22 -0.79 4.63
N TYR A 116 16.35 -0.49 3.99
CA TYR A 116 16.72 -1.04 2.69
C TYR A 116 17.57 -2.32 2.76
N ARG A 117 17.79 -2.86 3.97
CA ARG A 117 18.52 -4.12 4.17
C ARG A 117 17.50 -5.22 4.38
N ASN A 118 17.35 -6.08 3.38
CA ASN A 118 16.58 -7.34 3.48
C ASN A 118 17.07 -8.22 4.61
#